data_AF-A0A6C2U0T3-F1
#
_entry.id   AF-A0A6C2U0T3-F1
#
_cell.length_a   1.000
_cell.length_b   1.000
_cell.length_c   1.000
_cell.angle_alpha   90.00
_cell.angle_beta   90.00
_cell.angle_gamma   90.00
#
_symmetry.space_group_name_H-M   'P 1'
#
loop_
_entity.id
_entity.type
_entity.pdbx_description
1 polymer ?
#
loop_
_entity_poly.entity_id
_entity_poly.type
_entity_poly.pdbx_seq_one_letter_code
_entity_poly.pdbx_strand_id
1 'polypeptide(L)'
;MEMDEFSLNGRQWPFTLTEGMFTGPDGRAYDMSQDDQRQALYENSILSYHARVSKAVKEVVPSMLVGEGVFVPRAVGKDYEGKHYGIRNMGRRDPRCPPKASTILNGALDFVDVHVYYTKPSTTLEESYRLDMKSTGLYSQEMQGVLKDKPYILGEFGSFKFIATTFDQARKNILKTRDLALGDNAQGYMMWTFDTFEQRCIWQAMEDEAFLKELSD
;
A
#
# COMPACT_ATOMS: atom_id res chain seq x y z
N MET A 1 7.10 -1.80 -15.17
CA MET A 1 7.72 -0.78 -14.31
C MET A 1 6.89 -0.72 -13.05
N GLU A 2 7.56 -0.80 -11.92
CA GLU A 2 6.96 -0.73 -10.59
C GLU A 2 7.71 0.40 -9.84
N MET A 3 6.98 1.12 -9.00
CA MET A 3 7.45 2.25 -8.22
C MET A 3 7.13 1.96 -6.76
N ASP A 4 8.13 2.10 -5.90
CA ASP A 4 8.10 1.58 -4.54
C ASP A 4 7.53 2.60 -3.52
N GLU A 5 6.69 2.10 -2.60
CA GLU A 5 6.10 2.79 -1.45
C GLU A 5 5.54 4.21 -1.68
N PHE A 6 4.57 4.38 -2.60
CA PHE A 6 3.97 5.68 -2.85
C PHE A 6 3.24 6.28 -1.64
N SER A 7 3.56 7.53 -1.32
CA SER A 7 2.75 8.33 -0.39
C SER A 7 2.87 9.83 -0.67
N LEU A 8 1.81 10.56 -0.34
CA LEU A 8 1.85 12.03 -0.29
C LEU A 8 2.12 12.50 1.13
N ASN A 9 2.75 13.66 1.28
CA ASN A 9 2.90 14.30 2.58
C ASN A 9 1.67 15.18 2.86
N GLY A 10 0.79 14.73 3.76
CA GLY A 10 -0.46 15.44 4.09
C GLY A 10 -0.25 16.75 4.87
N ARG A 11 0.99 17.11 5.21
CA ARG A 11 1.37 18.38 5.84
C ARG A 11 2.03 19.35 4.85
N GLN A 12 2.01 19.02 3.57
CA GLN A 12 2.46 19.92 2.52
C GLN A 12 1.27 20.52 1.78
N TRP A 13 1.52 21.66 1.16
CA TRP A 13 0.58 22.26 0.23
C TRP A 13 0.25 21.26 -0.89
N PRO A 14 -1.01 21.16 -1.37
CA PRO A 14 -2.15 22.03 -1.06
C PRO A 14 -2.91 21.64 0.22
N PHE A 15 -2.62 20.51 0.86
CA PHE A 15 -3.40 20.02 2.00
C PHE A 15 -3.25 20.83 3.29
N THR A 16 -2.30 21.76 3.36
CA THR A 16 -2.22 22.77 4.43
C THR A 16 -3.26 23.88 4.32
N LEU A 17 -3.89 24.07 3.16
CA LEU A 17 -4.97 25.04 3.00
C LEU A 17 -6.19 24.59 3.81
N THR A 18 -6.87 25.50 4.48
CA THR A 18 -8.11 25.21 5.23
C THR A 18 -9.35 25.79 4.56
N GLU A 19 -9.17 26.64 3.55
CA GLU A 19 -10.21 27.33 2.80
C GLU A 19 -9.67 27.77 1.43
N GLY A 20 -10.56 28.27 0.57
CA GLY A 20 -10.23 28.76 -0.77
C GLY A 20 -10.26 27.65 -1.83
N MET A 21 -10.09 28.07 -3.08
CA MET A 21 -10.12 27.16 -4.23
C MET A 21 -8.71 26.74 -4.64
N PHE A 22 -8.52 25.46 -4.94
CA PHE A 22 -7.29 24.92 -5.51
C PHE A 22 -7.58 24.20 -6.83
N THR A 23 -6.80 24.45 -7.88
CA THR A 23 -6.93 23.70 -9.14
C THR A 23 -5.99 22.51 -9.17
N GLY A 24 -6.54 21.30 -9.18
CA GLY A 24 -5.80 20.06 -9.21
C GLY A 24 -5.11 19.77 -10.55
N PRO A 25 -4.24 18.75 -10.61
CA PRO A 25 -3.53 18.36 -11.83
C PRO A 25 -4.45 17.75 -12.91
N ASP A 26 -5.69 17.43 -12.55
CA ASP A 26 -6.77 17.03 -13.47
C ASP A 26 -7.52 18.24 -14.07
N GLY A 27 -7.12 19.46 -13.71
CA GLY A 27 -7.73 20.71 -14.16
C GLY A 27 -9.03 21.10 -13.43
N ARG A 28 -9.46 20.33 -12.42
CA ARG A 28 -10.67 20.65 -11.64
C ARG A 28 -10.34 21.60 -10.49
N ALA A 29 -11.27 22.48 -10.16
CA ALA A 29 -11.19 23.32 -8.98
C ALA A 29 -11.84 22.62 -7.77
N TYR A 30 -11.14 22.66 -6.64
CA TYR A 30 -11.52 22.04 -5.37
C TYR A 30 -11.61 23.08 -4.27
N ASP A 31 -12.74 23.12 -3.56
CA ASP A 31 -12.92 23.93 -2.36
C ASP A 31 -12.22 23.26 -1.17
N MET A 32 -11.13 23.89 -0.72
CA MET A 32 -10.27 23.36 0.35
C MET A 32 -10.90 23.50 1.75
N SER A 33 -12.07 24.13 1.87
CA SER A 33 -12.89 24.11 3.08
C SER A 33 -13.70 22.81 3.23
N GLN A 34 -13.99 22.10 2.13
CA GLN A 34 -14.86 20.93 2.11
C GLN A 34 -14.05 19.62 2.12
N ASP A 35 -14.30 18.74 3.09
CA ASP A 35 -13.52 17.51 3.26
C ASP A 35 -13.68 16.55 2.07
N ASP A 36 -14.88 16.43 1.50
CA ASP A 36 -15.14 15.64 0.30
C ASP A 36 -14.33 16.14 -0.90
N GLN A 37 -14.21 17.46 -1.08
CA GLN A 37 -13.44 18.02 -2.19
C GLN A 37 -11.94 17.87 -1.96
N ARG A 38 -11.47 17.93 -0.72
CA ARG A 38 -10.08 17.63 -0.38
C ARG A 38 -9.74 16.17 -0.62
N GLN A 39 -10.66 15.26 -0.28
CA GLN A 39 -10.50 13.84 -0.56
C GLN A 39 -10.46 13.59 -2.07
N ALA A 40 -11.39 14.20 -2.82
CA ALA A 40 -11.40 14.11 -4.27
C ALA A 40 -10.12 14.67 -4.90
N LEU A 41 -9.58 15.78 -4.39
CA LEU A 41 -8.30 16.32 -4.83
C LEU A 41 -7.16 15.31 -4.62
N TYR A 42 -7.10 14.70 -3.43
CA TYR A 42 -6.08 13.70 -3.09
C TYR A 42 -6.12 12.52 -4.07
N GLU A 43 -7.30 11.93 -4.24
CA GLU A 43 -7.47 10.75 -5.08
C GLU A 43 -7.25 11.06 -6.56
N ASN A 44 -7.86 12.13 -7.08
CA ASN A 44 -7.71 12.53 -8.49
C ASN A 44 -6.29 12.97 -8.83
N SER A 45 -5.54 13.53 -7.88
CA SER A 45 -4.13 13.89 -8.10
C SER A 45 -3.27 12.65 -8.30
N ILE A 46 -3.48 11.62 -7.49
CA ILE A 46 -2.75 10.35 -7.58
C ILE A 46 -3.14 9.60 -8.86
N LEU A 47 -4.44 9.54 -9.18
CA LEU A 47 -4.93 8.95 -10.43
C LEU A 47 -4.36 9.66 -11.67
N SER A 48 -4.28 11.00 -11.63
CA SER A 48 -3.68 11.79 -12.72
C SER A 48 -2.19 11.51 -12.88
N TYR A 49 -1.47 11.35 -11.77
CA TYR A 49 -0.05 10.97 -11.78
C TYR A 49 0.13 9.59 -12.42
N HIS A 50 -0.57 8.55 -11.94
CA HIS A 50 -0.47 7.19 -12.50
C HIS A 50 -0.89 7.14 -13.96
N ALA A 51 -1.91 7.90 -14.38
CA ALA A 51 -2.31 7.97 -15.78
C ALA A 51 -1.20 8.53 -16.68
N ARG A 52 -0.50 9.58 -16.23
CA ARG A 52 0.63 10.16 -16.97
C ARG A 52 1.81 9.20 -17.04
N VAL A 53 2.16 8.56 -15.93
CA VAL A 53 3.26 7.57 -15.89
C VAL A 53 2.94 6.36 -16.76
N SER A 54 1.76 5.76 -16.58
CA SER A 54 1.30 4.60 -17.35
C SER A 54 1.30 4.91 -18.85
N LYS A 55 0.79 6.08 -19.24
CA LYS A 55 0.84 6.53 -20.64
C LYS A 55 2.28 6.65 -21.15
N ALA A 56 3.16 7.33 -20.42
CA ALA A 56 4.55 7.53 -20.84
C ALA A 56 5.31 6.19 -20.98
N VAL A 57 5.10 5.24 -20.06
CA VAL A 57 5.69 3.90 -20.16
C VAL A 57 5.17 3.17 -21.39
N LYS A 58 3.85 3.18 -21.61
CA LYS A 58 3.21 2.46 -22.72
C LYS A 58 3.49 3.10 -24.09
N GLU A 59 3.85 4.38 -24.14
CA GLU A 59 4.37 5.04 -25.36
C GLU A 59 5.73 4.47 -25.79
N VAL A 60 6.54 3.97 -24.85
CA VAL A 60 7.86 3.37 -25.14
C VAL A 60 7.78 1.85 -25.28
N VAL A 61 7.10 1.18 -24.35
CA VAL A 61 6.91 -0.29 -24.34
C VAL A 61 5.44 -0.60 -24.09
N PRO A 62 4.62 -0.74 -25.14
CA PRO A 62 3.16 -0.92 -25.01
C PRO A 62 2.73 -2.14 -24.19
N SER A 63 3.55 -3.19 -24.15
CA SER A 63 3.26 -4.43 -23.41
C SER A 63 3.76 -4.42 -21.96
N MET A 64 4.43 -3.35 -21.51
CA MET A 64 4.95 -3.27 -20.14
C MET A 64 3.80 -3.10 -19.15
N LEU A 65 3.73 -3.97 -18.14
CA LEU A 65 2.84 -3.78 -17.01
C LEU A 65 3.33 -2.62 -16.14
N VAL A 66 2.40 -1.81 -15.66
CA VAL A 66 2.66 -0.66 -14.78
C VAL A 66 1.94 -0.88 -13.46
N GLY A 67 2.70 -0.93 -12.37
CA GLY A 67 2.18 -1.05 -11.00
C GLY A 67 2.77 0.00 -10.07
N GLU A 68 2.22 0.08 -8.88
CA GLU A 68 2.69 0.95 -7.80
C GLU A 68 2.60 0.19 -6.48
N GLY A 69 3.71 0.17 -5.74
CA GLY A 69 3.84 -0.30 -4.37
C GLY A 69 3.24 0.70 -3.38
N VAL A 70 2.47 0.19 -2.42
CA VAL A 70 1.89 0.99 -1.35
C VAL A 70 1.95 0.25 -0.03
N PHE A 71 2.46 0.91 1.01
CA PHE A 71 2.24 0.46 2.37
C PHE A 71 0.83 0.82 2.85
N VAL A 72 0.25 -0.05 3.68
CA VAL A 72 -1.13 0.10 4.13
C VAL A 72 -1.33 1.39 4.96
N PRO A 73 -2.44 2.13 4.80
CA PRO A 73 -2.70 3.35 5.57
C PRO A 73 -2.59 3.16 7.09
N ARG A 74 -3.01 2.01 7.61
CA ARG A 74 -2.94 1.68 9.03
C ARG A 74 -1.50 1.58 9.57
N ALA A 75 -0.51 1.23 8.74
CA ALA A 75 0.90 1.12 9.16
C ALA A 75 1.43 2.48 9.64
N VAL A 76 0.96 3.56 9.02
CA VAL A 76 1.28 4.95 9.39
C VAL A 76 0.16 5.64 10.18
N GLY A 77 -0.73 4.83 10.76
CA GLY A 77 -1.81 5.27 11.65
C GLY A 77 -2.90 6.09 10.97
N LYS A 78 -3.10 5.93 9.66
CA LYS A 78 -4.12 6.65 8.89
C LYS A 78 -5.46 5.92 8.93
N ASP A 79 -6.51 6.73 8.91
CA ASP A 79 -7.92 6.34 9.03
C ASP A 79 -8.72 7.29 8.13
N TYR A 80 -8.82 6.92 6.86
CA TYR A 80 -9.50 7.69 5.83
C TYR A 80 -11.02 7.49 5.82
N GLU A 81 -11.59 6.73 6.76
CA GLU A 81 -13.04 6.65 6.95
C GLU A 81 -13.50 7.52 8.13
N GLY A 82 -12.56 7.90 9.00
CA GLY A 82 -12.80 8.81 10.11
C GLY A 82 -11.89 10.03 10.06
N LYS A 83 -11.03 10.15 11.07
CA LYS A 83 -10.40 11.44 11.42
C LYS A 83 -9.43 12.01 10.38
N HIS A 84 -8.98 11.22 9.42
CA HIS A 84 -8.04 11.62 8.37
C HIS A 84 -8.69 11.81 6.99
N TYR A 85 -10.01 11.62 6.87
CA TYR A 85 -10.74 11.89 5.64
C TYR A 85 -10.52 13.34 5.17
N GLY A 86 -10.43 13.55 3.85
CA GLY A 86 -10.06 14.84 3.27
C GLY A 86 -8.62 15.27 3.60
N ILE A 87 -7.75 14.32 3.93
CA ILE A 87 -6.36 14.56 4.36
C ILE A 87 -6.32 15.58 5.52
N ARG A 88 -7.17 15.36 6.53
CA ARG A 88 -7.25 16.19 7.75
C ARG A 88 -6.44 15.60 8.89
N ASN A 89 -6.15 16.41 9.91
CA ASN A 89 -5.60 15.94 11.19
C ASN A 89 -4.32 15.09 11.05
N MET A 90 -3.44 15.47 10.11
CA MET A 90 -2.16 14.79 9.84
C MET A 90 -1.15 15.03 10.95
N GLY A 91 -1.40 14.42 12.11
CA GLY A 91 -0.67 14.61 13.36
C GLY A 91 0.86 14.51 13.23
N ARG A 92 1.57 14.89 14.29
CA ARG A 92 3.02 15.15 14.21
C ARG A 92 3.92 13.94 13.93
N ARG A 93 3.45 12.71 14.15
CA ARG A 93 4.30 11.51 14.12
C ARG A 93 4.67 11.03 12.73
N ASP A 94 3.69 10.87 11.85
CA ASP A 94 3.92 10.40 10.49
C ASP A 94 3.02 11.16 9.51
N PRO A 95 3.59 12.02 8.64
CA PRO A 95 2.82 12.82 7.70
C PRO A 95 2.48 12.07 6.41
N ARG A 96 3.02 10.88 6.19
CA ARG A 96 2.82 10.11 4.97
C ARG A 96 1.37 9.65 4.87
N CYS A 97 0.78 9.89 3.72
CA CYS A 97 -0.56 9.51 3.34
C CYS A 97 -0.43 8.57 2.14
N PRO A 98 -0.27 7.25 2.36
CA PRO A 98 -0.34 6.30 1.27
C PRO A 98 -1.79 6.23 0.77
N PRO A 99 -2.05 6.05 -0.53
CA PRO A 99 -3.39 5.85 -1.04
C PRO A 99 -3.96 4.50 -0.62
N LYS A 100 -5.27 4.37 -0.70
CA LYS A 100 -5.91 3.05 -0.63
C LYS A 100 -5.58 2.30 -1.92
N ALA A 101 -5.27 1.00 -1.82
CA ALA A 101 -5.11 0.14 -2.99
C ALA A 101 -6.35 0.17 -3.89
N SER A 102 -7.55 0.23 -3.27
CA SER A 102 -8.82 0.37 -3.99
C SER A 102 -8.91 1.62 -4.85
N THR A 103 -8.34 2.75 -4.40
CA THR A 103 -8.32 3.99 -5.16
C THR A 103 -7.43 3.86 -6.40
N ILE A 104 -6.22 3.34 -6.24
CA ILE A 104 -5.22 3.38 -7.31
C ILE A 104 -5.40 2.27 -8.35
N LEU A 105 -5.90 1.10 -7.95
CA LEU A 105 -6.16 0.01 -8.88
C LEU A 105 -7.34 0.31 -9.80
N ASN A 106 -8.31 1.12 -9.34
CA ASN A 106 -9.41 1.64 -10.16
C ASN A 106 -8.94 2.68 -11.22
N GLY A 107 -7.63 3.00 -11.25
CA GLY A 107 -7.02 3.94 -12.19
C GLY A 107 -6.36 3.29 -13.41
N ALA A 108 -5.24 3.87 -13.83
CA ALA A 108 -4.50 3.48 -15.03
C ALA A 108 -3.42 2.39 -14.83
N LEU A 109 -3.24 1.94 -13.58
CA LEU A 109 -2.30 0.86 -13.25
C LEU A 109 -2.84 -0.49 -13.71
N ASP A 110 -1.95 -1.40 -14.11
CA ASP A 110 -2.30 -2.76 -14.50
C ASP A 110 -2.41 -3.69 -13.29
N PHE A 111 -1.66 -3.40 -12.22
CA PHE A 111 -1.73 -4.10 -10.94
C PHE A 111 -1.37 -3.15 -9.78
N VAL A 112 -1.64 -3.57 -8.55
CA VAL A 112 -1.17 -2.87 -7.34
C VAL A 112 -0.34 -3.82 -6.49
N ASP A 113 0.70 -3.28 -5.89
CA ASP A 113 1.56 -3.98 -4.96
C ASP A 113 1.28 -3.46 -3.54
N VAL A 114 0.93 -4.35 -2.61
CA VAL A 114 0.55 -4.00 -1.24
C VAL A 114 1.59 -4.49 -0.24
N HIS A 115 2.09 -3.57 0.59
CA HIS A 115 3.15 -3.83 1.55
C HIS A 115 2.56 -3.95 2.96
N VAL A 116 2.76 -5.09 3.61
CA VAL A 116 2.17 -5.43 4.92
C VAL A 116 3.21 -6.05 5.84
N TYR A 117 3.32 -5.51 7.06
CA TYR A 117 4.15 -6.09 8.10
C TYR A 117 3.39 -6.24 9.41
N TYR A 118 3.52 -7.42 10.01
CA TYR A 118 3.10 -7.63 11.38
C TYR A 118 4.11 -6.97 12.33
N THR A 119 3.68 -5.87 12.97
CA THR A 119 4.56 -5.00 13.79
C THR A 119 4.05 -4.77 15.22
N LYS A 120 2.92 -5.38 15.60
CA LYS A 120 2.27 -5.14 16.90
C LYS A 120 1.97 -6.45 17.61
N PRO A 121 2.71 -6.81 18.68
CA PRO A 121 2.48 -8.07 19.39
C PRO A 121 1.17 -8.10 20.19
N SER A 122 0.48 -6.96 20.33
CA SER A 122 -0.81 -6.85 21.04
C SER A 122 -2.01 -7.42 20.28
N THR A 123 -1.83 -7.78 19.00
CA THR A 123 -2.86 -8.42 18.15
C THR A 123 -2.29 -9.70 17.56
N THR A 124 -3.13 -10.66 17.16
CA THR A 124 -2.62 -11.79 16.38
C THR A 124 -2.17 -11.32 14.99
N LEU A 125 -1.38 -12.14 14.31
CA LEU A 125 -0.95 -11.85 12.94
C LEU A 125 -2.14 -11.73 12.00
N GLU A 126 -3.10 -12.67 12.07
CA GLU A 126 -4.32 -12.69 11.25
C GLU A 126 -5.17 -11.43 11.48
N GLU A 127 -5.34 -11.05 12.74
CA GLU A 127 -6.09 -9.84 13.07
C GLU A 127 -5.39 -8.58 12.54
N SER A 128 -4.07 -8.48 12.71
CA SER A 128 -3.30 -7.35 12.19
C SER A 128 -3.42 -7.28 10.67
N TYR A 129 -3.16 -8.38 9.98
CA TYR A 129 -3.24 -8.50 8.53
C TYR A 129 -4.63 -8.08 8.02
N ARG A 130 -5.70 -8.63 8.60
CA ARG A 130 -7.08 -8.29 8.18
C ARG A 130 -7.39 -6.80 8.36
N LEU A 131 -6.91 -6.18 9.45
CA LEU A 131 -7.12 -4.76 9.69
C LEU A 131 -6.29 -3.88 8.77
N ASP A 132 -5.09 -4.34 8.41
CA ASP A 132 -4.19 -3.69 7.47
C ASP A 132 -4.79 -3.73 6.06
N MET A 133 -5.23 -4.89 5.57
CA MET A 133 -5.92 -5.02 4.27
C MET A 133 -7.28 -4.31 4.24
N LYS A 134 -8.02 -4.27 5.35
CA LYS A 134 -9.23 -3.44 5.42
C LYS A 134 -8.90 -1.96 5.18
N SER A 135 -7.78 -1.47 5.71
CA SER A 135 -7.39 -0.06 5.57
C SER A 135 -7.04 0.34 4.14
N THR A 136 -6.67 -0.61 3.28
CA THR A 136 -6.43 -0.39 1.84
C THR A 136 -7.70 -0.39 1.00
N GLY A 137 -8.86 -0.68 1.60
CA GLY A 137 -10.12 -0.85 0.89
C GLY A 137 -10.25 -2.20 0.17
N LEU A 138 -9.37 -3.18 0.44
CA LEU A 138 -9.37 -4.49 -0.25
C LEU A 138 -10.76 -5.15 -0.24
N TYR A 139 -11.43 -5.14 0.91
CA TYR A 139 -12.71 -5.80 1.11
C TYR A 139 -13.93 -4.97 0.70
N SER A 140 -13.73 -3.80 0.11
CA SER A 140 -14.83 -2.96 -0.39
C SER A 140 -15.47 -3.59 -1.63
N GLN A 141 -16.78 -3.39 -1.81
CA GLN A 141 -17.50 -3.92 -2.98
C GLN A 141 -16.91 -3.42 -4.31
N GLU A 142 -16.48 -2.16 -4.36
CA GLU A 142 -15.82 -1.57 -5.51
C GLU A 142 -14.53 -2.33 -5.85
N MET A 143 -13.65 -2.52 -4.86
CA MET A 143 -12.39 -3.22 -5.05
C MET A 143 -12.60 -4.68 -5.48
N GLN A 144 -13.58 -5.38 -4.90
CA GLN A 144 -13.94 -6.75 -5.32
C GLN A 144 -14.45 -6.80 -6.77
N GLY A 145 -15.01 -5.70 -7.29
CA GLY A 145 -15.32 -5.56 -8.71
C GLY A 145 -14.05 -5.44 -9.55
N VAL A 146 -13.14 -4.54 -9.18
CA VAL A 146 -11.88 -4.28 -9.89
C VAL A 146 -10.96 -5.52 -9.92
N LEU A 147 -10.92 -6.29 -8.84
CA LEU A 147 -10.08 -7.48 -8.70
C LEU A 147 -10.44 -8.63 -9.66
N LYS A 148 -11.57 -8.54 -10.37
CA LYS A 148 -11.91 -9.50 -11.42
C LYS A 148 -11.07 -9.33 -12.68
N ASP A 149 -10.60 -8.11 -12.92
CA ASP A 149 -9.90 -7.73 -14.15
C ASP A 149 -8.45 -7.35 -13.89
N LYS A 150 -8.13 -6.87 -12.69
CA LYS A 150 -6.80 -6.41 -12.33
C LYS A 150 -6.26 -7.10 -11.07
N PRO A 151 -5.06 -7.68 -11.11
CA PRO A 151 -4.48 -8.33 -9.95
C PRO A 151 -4.01 -7.33 -8.90
N TYR A 152 -3.93 -7.80 -7.67
CA TYR A 152 -3.00 -7.25 -6.70
C TYR A 152 -1.99 -8.32 -6.29
N ILE A 153 -0.82 -7.88 -5.86
CA ILE A 153 0.21 -8.74 -5.28
C ILE A 153 0.55 -8.25 -3.87
N LEU A 154 1.10 -9.15 -3.05
CA LEU A 154 1.71 -8.82 -1.77
C LEU A 154 3.23 -8.70 -1.96
N GLY A 155 3.71 -7.58 -2.48
CA GLY A 155 5.11 -7.45 -2.90
C GLY A 155 6.09 -6.98 -1.84
N GLU A 156 5.62 -6.57 -0.67
CA GLU A 156 6.48 -6.56 0.52
C GLU A 156 5.80 -7.07 1.76
N PHE A 157 6.42 -8.09 2.34
CA PHE A 157 6.09 -8.60 3.66
C PHE A 157 7.28 -9.33 4.23
N GLY A 158 7.36 -9.39 5.55
CA GLY A 158 8.47 -10.02 6.24
C GLY A 158 8.20 -10.13 7.73
N SER A 159 9.26 -10.44 8.48
CA SER A 159 9.18 -10.46 9.94
C SER A 159 10.30 -9.66 10.56
N PHE A 160 9.93 -8.68 11.39
CA PHE A 160 10.90 -7.91 12.16
C PHE A 160 11.47 -8.75 13.31
N LYS A 161 12.76 -8.57 13.59
CA LYS A 161 13.49 -9.22 14.69
C LYS A 161 12.97 -8.82 16.08
N PHE A 162 12.25 -7.69 16.19
CA PHE A 162 11.58 -7.29 17.42
C PHE A 162 10.20 -7.95 17.62
N ILE A 163 9.66 -8.63 16.60
CA ILE A 163 8.40 -9.39 16.64
C ILE A 163 8.68 -10.88 16.76
N ALA A 164 9.57 -11.39 15.90
CA ALA A 164 10.05 -12.76 15.94
C ALA A 164 11.50 -12.74 16.42
N THR A 165 11.79 -13.27 17.60
CA THR A 165 13.16 -13.27 18.15
C THR A 165 14.00 -14.41 17.61
N THR A 166 13.39 -15.38 16.93
CA THR A 166 14.06 -16.49 16.23
C THR A 166 13.62 -16.57 14.77
N PHE A 167 14.46 -17.16 13.93
CA PHE A 167 14.11 -17.39 12.54
C PHE A 167 12.90 -18.33 12.39
N ASP A 168 12.74 -19.35 13.24
CA ASP A 168 11.56 -20.21 13.22
C ASP A 168 10.25 -19.44 13.45
N GLN A 169 10.25 -18.44 14.34
CA GLN A 169 9.09 -17.57 14.55
C GLN A 169 8.86 -16.68 13.32
N ALA A 170 9.95 -16.16 12.73
CA ALA A 170 9.89 -15.32 11.55
C ALA A 170 9.30 -16.09 10.37
N ARG A 171 9.81 -17.28 10.09
CA ARG A 171 9.35 -18.23 9.08
C ARG A 171 7.85 -18.51 9.23
N LYS A 172 7.37 -18.81 10.44
CA LYS A 172 5.93 -19.00 10.71
C LYS A 172 5.12 -17.75 10.37
N ASN A 173 5.59 -16.57 10.77
CA ASN A 173 4.91 -15.32 10.46
C ASN A 173 4.86 -15.07 8.95
N ILE A 174 5.97 -15.24 8.25
CA ILE A 174 6.09 -15.00 6.81
C ILE A 174 5.15 -15.95 6.04
N LEU A 175 5.25 -17.27 6.28
CA LEU A 175 4.38 -18.25 5.63
C LEU A 175 2.90 -17.97 5.92
N LYS A 176 2.57 -17.63 7.17
CA LYS A 176 1.19 -17.31 7.54
C LYS A 176 0.67 -16.06 6.83
N THR A 177 1.47 -15.01 6.70
CA THR A 177 1.08 -13.79 5.96
C THR A 177 0.88 -14.08 4.48
N ARG A 178 1.77 -14.86 3.85
CA ARG A 178 1.60 -15.32 2.47
C ARG A 178 0.29 -16.10 2.30
N ASP A 179 0.02 -17.08 3.15
CA ASP A 179 -1.17 -17.92 3.06
C ASP A 179 -2.46 -17.09 3.24
N LEU A 180 -2.43 -16.07 4.10
CA LEU A 180 -3.54 -15.12 4.24
C LEU A 180 -3.75 -14.29 2.97
N ALA A 181 -2.69 -13.81 2.33
CA ALA A 181 -2.80 -13.07 1.08
C ALA A 181 -3.30 -13.93 -0.09
N LEU A 182 -2.83 -15.17 -0.19
CA LEU A 182 -3.37 -16.13 -1.14
C LEU A 182 -4.86 -16.43 -0.86
N GLY A 183 -5.25 -16.53 0.42
CA GLY A 183 -6.65 -16.65 0.84
C GLY A 183 -7.52 -15.44 0.48
N ASP A 184 -6.91 -14.25 0.40
CA ASP A 184 -7.52 -13.01 -0.09
C ASP A 184 -7.36 -12.82 -1.62
N ASN A 185 -7.03 -13.89 -2.35
CA ASN A 185 -6.87 -13.91 -3.81
C ASN A 185 -5.74 -13.04 -4.37
N ALA A 186 -4.68 -12.77 -3.61
CA ALA A 186 -3.46 -12.19 -4.16
C ALA A 186 -2.94 -13.07 -5.31
N GLN A 187 -2.54 -12.45 -6.42
CA GLN A 187 -2.06 -13.15 -7.62
C GLN A 187 -0.54 -13.39 -7.62
N GLY A 188 0.13 -12.97 -6.56
CA GLY A 188 1.57 -13.10 -6.38
C GLY A 188 2.01 -12.48 -5.06
N TYR A 189 3.24 -12.76 -4.67
CA TYR A 189 3.86 -12.20 -3.48
C TYR A 189 5.39 -12.10 -3.64
N MET A 190 6.01 -11.16 -2.94
CA MET A 190 7.46 -11.02 -2.86
C MET A 190 7.86 -10.75 -1.41
N MET A 191 8.72 -11.60 -0.85
CA MET A 191 9.17 -11.45 0.53
C MET A 191 10.28 -10.40 0.61
N TRP A 192 10.15 -9.52 1.60
CA TRP A 192 11.19 -8.59 2.01
C TRP A 192 11.94 -9.17 3.24
N THR A 193 13.21 -9.58 3.13
CA THR A 193 14.08 -9.55 1.94
C THR A 193 14.79 -10.87 1.70
N PHE A 194 15.30 -11.05 0.48
CA PHE A 194 16.08 -12.21 0.10
C PHE A 194 17.39 -12.31 0.90
N ASP A 195 18.30 -11.34 0.72
CA ASP A 195 19.64 -11.32 1.33
C ASP A 195 20.20 -9.91 1.57
N THR A 196 19.35 -8.90 1.71
CA THR A 196 19.84 -7.52 1.78
C THR A 196 20.33 -7.14 3.19
N PHE A 197 21.53 -6.58 3.27
CA PHE A 197 22.08 -6.01 4.51
C PHE A 197 21.51 -4.64 4.86
N GLU A 198 20.57 -4.13 4.05
CA GLU A 198 19.98 -2.80 4.13
C GLU A 198 19.12 -2.63 5.39
N GLN A 199 18.32 -3.64 5.71
CA GLN A 199 17.43 -3.62 6.88
C GLN A 199 17.74 -4.75 7.85
N ARG A 200 18.80 -4.57 8.64
CA ARG A 200 19.25 -5.54 9.66
C ARG A 200 18.23 -5.89 10.74
N CYS A 201 17.15 -5.12 10.85
CA CYS A 201 16.05 -5.35 11.78
C CYS A 201 15.00 -6.36 11.28
N ILE A 202 15.13 -6.87 10.06
CA ILE A 202 14.22 -7.86 9.44
C ILE A 202 14.97 -9.18 9.21
N TRP A 203 14.25 -10.30 9.32
CA TRP A 203 14.75 -11.63 8.97
C TRP A 203 14.83 -11.82 7.45
N GLN A 204 15.93 -12.40 6.98
CA GLN A 204 16.20 -12.62 5.56
C GLN A 204 15.72 -14.00 5.12
N ALA A 205 15.38 -14.17 3.84
CA ALA A 205 15.03 -15.47 3.29
C ALA A 205 16.24 -16.42 3.31
N MET A 206 17.44 -15.88 3.10
CA MET A 206 18.72 -16.62 3.14
C MET A 206 19.22 -16.98 4.55
N GLU A 207 18.42 -16.82 5.61
CA GLU A 207 18.77 -17.35 6.93
C GLU A 207 18.72 -18.91 6.94
N ASP A 208 17.93 -19.51 6.03
CA ASP A 208 17.83 -20.97 5.81
C ASP A 208 17.45 -21.26 4.35
N GLU A 209 18.30 -21.99 3.61
CA GLU A 209 18.02 -22.36 2.22
C GLU A 209 16.75 -23.21 2.08
N ALA A 210 16.41 -24.03 3.07
CA ALA A 210 15.21 -24.86 3.03
C ALA A 210 13.93 -24.03 3.04
N PHE A 211 13.97 -22.84 3.65
CA PHE A 211 12.84 -21.93 3.70
C PHE A 211 12.46 -21.37 2.32
N LEU A 212 13.42 -21.21 1.40
CA LEU A 212 13.12 -20.73 0.04
C LEU A 212 12.13 -21.65 -0.70
N LYS A 213 12.30 -22.96 -0.52
CA LYS A 213 11.40 -23.95 -1.11
C LYS A 213 10.00 -23.83 -0.53
N GLU A 214 9.91 -23.71 0.79
CA GLU A 214 8.62 -23.57 1.46
C GLU A 214 7.91 -22.28 1.09
N LEU A 215 8.66 -21.19 0.93
CA LEU A 215 8.09 -19.91 0.52
C LEU A 215 7.46 -20.00 -0.87
N SER A 216 8.00 -20.82 -1.78
CA SER A 216 7.47 -21.03 -3.13
C SER A 216 6.34 -22.07 -3.26
N ASP A 217 6.15 -22.92 -2.23
CA ASP A 217 5.11 -23.95 -2.17
C ASP A 217 3.77 -23.39 -1.67
#